data_AF-A0A7V8XEX7-F1
#
_entry.id   AF-A0A7V8XEX7-F1
#
_cell.length_a   1.000
_cell.length_b   1.000
_cell.length_c   1.000
_cell.angle_alpha   90.00
_cell.angle_beta   90.00
_cell.angle_gamma   90.00
#
_symmetry.space_group_name_H-M   'P 1'
#
loop_
_entity.id
_entity.type
_entity.pdbx_description
1 polymer ?
#
loop_
_entity_poly.entity_id
_entity_poly.type
_entity_poly.pdbx_seq_one_letter_code
_entity_poly.pdbx_strand_id
1 'polypeptide(L)'
;MGRALTIVLPAAVLAGSAWADGGYFARTWGWLLVVAGAVVAAAATAVERLELGRRALVFVGGLLALGAWQLASSVRAVAPDVAVLEAERTLLYAAVAGGALLAVPRGRSSELRLAVLLGTGAATCAGLVVHALSPGAPPGRLEAPVGYANAAGILAVTALLLGLGSAGAERGTQRALAACVSVPAAAVLALTLSRGALLAGALGLAMLVVTGRSVNYAVRLGVVALPSAAAAVAVLAGDPFSRPEAAGTELAWLAVLGALGIASFLLASWTSALALPSIRGGRAAVTAGVVAAAALLTVAGALEVTGEAPPPAVQQ
;
A
#
# COMPACT_ATOMS: atom_id res chain seq x y z
N MET A 1 26.37 -6.27 4.87
CA MET A 1 24.98 -6.63 5.23
C MET A 1 24.47 -7.77 4.34
N GLY A 2 24.07 -8.91 4.93
CA GLY A 2 23.56 -10.06 4.17
C GLY A 2 22.20 -9.78 3.53
N ARG A 3 21.89 -10.40 2.37
CA ARG A 3 20.61 -10.21 1.65
C ARG A 3 19.39 -10.46 2.53
N ALA A 4 19.46 -11.46 3.40
CA ALA A 4 18.40 -11.77 4.35
C ALA A 4 18.13 -10.59 5.30
N LEU A 5 19.16 -9.86 5.75
CA LEU A 5 18.99 -8.70 6.62
C LEU A 5 18.31 -7.54 5.89
N THR A 6 18.58 -7.34 4.59
CA THR A 6 17.92 -6.30 3.77
C THR A 6 16.42 -6.55 3.60
N ILE A 7 15.97 -7.81 3.71
CA ILE A 7 14.58 -8.20 3.47
C ILE A 7 13.83 -8.40 4.78
N VAL A 8 14.36 -9.25 5.65
CA VAL A 8 13.68 -9.69 6.87
C VAL A 8 13.51 -8.54 7.84
N LEU A 9 14.55 -7.71 8.04
CA LEU A 9 14.48 -6.62 9.01
C LEU A 9 13.43 -5.57 8.63
N PRO A 10 13.40 -4.99 7.41
CA PRO A 10 12.35 -4.03 7.06
C PRO A 10 10.95 -4.66 7.03
N ALA A 11 10.83 -5.91 6.56
CA ALA A 11 9.56 -6.62 6.55
C ALA A 11 9.01 -6.81 7.97
N ALA A 12 9.87 -7.24 8.91
CA ALA A 12 9.50 -7.45 10.31
C ALA A 12 9.16 -6.13 11.01
N VAL A 13 9.92 -5.06 10.76
CA VAL A 13 9.62 -3.72 11.29
C VAL A 13 8.26 -3.24 10.80
N LEU A 14 7.97 -3.36 9.50
CA LEU A 14 6.68 -2.96 8.93
C LEU A 14 5.53 -3.79 9.52
N ALA A 15 5.65 -5.13 9.48
CA ALA A 15 4.62 -6.01 10.02
C ALA A 15 4.40 -5.80 11.52
N GLY A 16 5.47 -5.65 12.31
CA GLY A 16 5.41 -5.41 13.74
C GLY A 16 4.83 -4.05 14.09
N SER A 17 5.22 -2.99 13.36
CA SER A 17 4.66 -1.65 13.56
C SER A 17 3.16 -1.60 13.31
N ALA A 18 2.64 -2.44 12.42
CA ALA A 18 1.22 -2.53 12.15
C ALA A 18 0.42 -2.97 13.39
N TRP A 19 1.01 -3.71 14.34
CA TRP A 19 0.38 -4.11 15.61
C TRP A 19 0.56 -3.11 16.75
N ALA A 20 1.42 -2.11 16.57
CA ALA A 20 1.62 -1.00 17.51
C ALA A 20 0.87 0.24 17.01
N ASP A 21 -0.42 0.06 16.72
CA ASP A 21 -1.32 1.07 16.15
C ASP A 21 -0.82 1.69 14.83
N GLY A 22 0.04 0.98 14.08
CA GLY A 22 0.68 1.45 12.85
C GLY A 22 1.53 2.71 13.00
N GLY A 23 1.88 3.10 14.23
CA GLY A 23 2.45 4.42 14.50
C GLY A 23 1.51 5.56 14.12
N TYR A 24 0.19 5.39 14.22
CA TYR A 24 -0.79 6.44 13.95
C TYR A 24 -0.82 7.51 15.05
N PHE A 25 -0.50 7.16 16.29
CA PHE A 25 -0.60 8.10 17.40
C PHE A 25 0.64 8.99 17.51
N ALA A 26 0.39 10.30 17.53
CA ALA A 26 1.39 11.39 17.57
C ALA A 26 2.46 11.21 18.66
N ARG A 27 2.11 10.62 19.81
CA ARG A 27 3.05 10.33 20.92
C ARG A 27 4.30 9.57 20.47
N THR A 28 4.20 8.80 19.38
CA THR A 28 5.31 7.97 18.89
C THR A 28 6.23 8.68 17.88
N TRP A 29 5.77 9.75 17.23
CA TRP A 29 6.48 10.31 16.07
C TRP A 29 7.78 11.02 16.43
N GLY A 30 7.79 11.83 17.48
CA GLY A 30 8.96 12.63 17.86
C GLY A 30 10.21 11.77 18.12
N TRP A 31 10.09 10.73 18.94
CA TRP A 31 11.24 9.86 19.22
C TRP A 31 11.60 8.97 18.02
N LEU A 32 10.60 8.50 17.25
CA LEU A 32 10.86 7.75 16.01
C LEU A 32 11.61 8.60 14.99
N LEU A 33 11.30 9.90 14.90
CA LEU A 33 12.00 10.85 14.03
C LEU A 33 13.46 11.01 14.45
N VAL A 34 13.73 11.11 15.75
CA VAL A 34 15.11 11.16 16.27
C VAL A 34 15.88 9.88 15.92
N VAL A 35 15.28 8.71 16.16
CA VAL A 35 15.90 7.42 15.82
C VAL A 35 16.13 7.29 14.31
N ALA A 36 15.14 7.65 13.48
CA ALA A 36 15.26 7.63 12.03
C ALA A 36 16.34 8.61 11.54
N GLY A 37 16.42 9.80 12.14
CA GLY A 37 17.48 10.78 11.88
C GLY A 37 18.87 10.25 12.21
N ALA A 38 19.03 9.56 13.34
CA ALA A 38 20.28 8.91 13.71
C ALA A 38 20.68 7.80 12.71
N VAL A 39 19.70 7.00 12.25
CA VAL A 39 19.93 5.99 11.20
C VAL A 39 20.33 6.64 9.87
N VAL A 40 19.68 7.73 9.48
CA VAL A 40 20.05 8.50 8.28
C VAL A 40 21.48 9.03 8.39
N ALA A 41 21.84 9.63 9.54
CA ALA A 41 23.18 10.15 9.78
C ALA A 41 24.23 9.03 9.71
N ALA A 42 23.99 7.91 10.40
CA ALA A 42 24.87 6.74 10.36
C ALA A 42 25.02 6.19 8.93
N ALA A 43 23.92 6.01 8.21
CA ALA A 43 23.92 5.56 6.82
C ALA A 43 24.69 6.53 5.92
N ALA A 44 24.48 7.84 6.07
CA ALA A 44 25.19 8.86 5.30
C ALA A 44 26.71 8.84 5.54
N THR A 45 27.15 8.57 6.78
CA THR A 45 28.58 8.44 7.11
C THR A 45 29.20 7.12 6.63
N ALA A 46 28.41 6.07 6.48
CA ALA A 46 28.87 4.75 6.07
C ALA A 46 28.94 4.57 4.54
N VAL A 47 28.32 5.48 3.76
CA VAL A 47 28.26 5.39 2.30
C VAL A 47 29.47 6.11 1.69
N GLU A 48 30.32 5.36 0.99
CA GLU A 48 31.48 5.92 0.27
C GLU A 48 31.09 6.77 -0.94
N ARG A 49 29.97 6.44 -1.60
CA ARG A 49 29.43 7.19 -2.75
C ARG A 49 27.91 7.27 -2.69
N LEU A 50 27.40 8.50 -2.66
CA LEU A 50 25.97 8.77 -2.67
C LEU A 50 25.34 8.37 -4.01
N GLU A 51 24.66 7.24 -3.98
CA GLU A 51 23.95 6.68 -5.10
C GLU A 51 22.45 7.01 -5.04
N LEU A 52 22.10 8.30 -5.01
CA LEU A 52 20.71 8.75 -5.11
C LEU A 52 20.36 9.24 -6.51
N GLY A 53 19.36 8.60 -7.13
CA GLY A 53 18.87 9.02 -8.45
C GLY A 53 17.96 10.24 -8.35
N ARG A 54 17.77 10.98 -9.46
CA ARG A 54 16.88 12.16 -9.50
C ARG A 54 15.49 11.89 -8.90
N ARG A 55 14.90 10.72 -9.15
CA ARG A 55 13.58 10.35 -8.61
C ARG A 55 13.57 10.19 -7.09
N ALA A 56 14.63 9.60 -6.53
CA ALA A 56 14.80 9.48 -5.09
C ALA A 56 14.92 10.86 -4.44
N LEU A 57 15.70 11.76 -5.06
CA LEU A 57 15.84 13.14 -4.58
C LEU A 57 14.54 13.93 -4.66
N VAL A 58 13.78 13.81 -5.75
CA VAL A 58 12.46 14.46 -5.87
C VAL A 58 11.49 13.93 -4.82
N PHE A 59 11.50 12.62 -4.57
CA PHE A 59 10.62 12.02 -3.57
C PHE A 59 10.96 12.48 -2.14
N VAL A 60 12.21 12.27 -1.71
CA VAL A 60 12.65 12.65 -0.35
C VAL A 60 12.63 14.17 -0.18
N GLY A 61 13.14 14.91 -1.16
CA GLY A 61 13.13 16.37 -1.16
C GLY A 61 11.71 16.95 -1.17
N GLY A 62 10.76 16.32 -1.86
CA GLY A 62 9.36 16.69 -1.83
C GLY A 62 8.73 16.52 -0.44
N LEU A 63 9.03 15.41 0.25
CA LEU A 63 8.59 15.21 1.63
C LEU A 63 9.22 16.23 2.60
N LEU A 64 10.51 16.50 2.46
CA LEU A 64 11.19 17.52 3.26
C LEU A 64 10.61 18.92 3.02
N ALA A 65 10.35 19.28 1.76
CA ALA A 65 9.73 20.56 1.40
C ALA A 65 8.31 20.66 1.96
N LEU A 66 7.53 19.58 1.92
CA LEU A 66 6.20 19.53 2.52
C LEU A 66 6.24 19.68 4.05
N GLY A 67 7.16 18.98 4.72
CA GLY A 67 7.37 19.12 6.17
C GLY A 67 7.78 20.54 6.56
N ALA A 68 8.71 21.14 5.82
CA ALA A 68 9.12 22.54 6.02
C ALA A 68 7.96 23.51 5.80
N TRP A 69 7.12 23.26 4.78
CA TRP A 69 5.91 24.04 4.54
C TRP A 69 4.89 23.92 5.67
N GLN A 70 4.68 22.73 6.23
CA GLN A 70 3.79 22.51 7.38
C GLN A 70 4.31 23.27 8.62
N LEU A 71 5.62 23.22 8.90
CA LEU A 71 6.24 24.01 9.97
C LEU A 71 6.07 25.51 9.74
N ALA A 72 6.34 26.00 8.53
CA ALA A 72 6.16 27.42 8.20
C ALA A 72 4.69 27.85 8.35
N SER A 73 3.75 26.97 8.00
CA SER A 73 2.31 27.21 8.13
C SER A 73 1.86 27.30 9.59
N SER A 74 2.56 26.64 10.53
CA SER A 74 2.23 26.71 11.96
C SER A 74 2.22 28.14 12.51
N VAL A 75 3.05 29.04 11.97
CA VAL A 75 3.14 30.45 12.39
C VAL A 75 1.83 31.21 12.20
N ARG A 76 0.99 30.79 11.23
CA ARG A 76 -0.29 31.45 10.90
C ARG A 76 -1.50 30.53 11.05
N ALA A 77 -1.30 29.32 11.56
CA ALA A 77 -2.38 28.36 11.70
C ALA A 77 -3.27 28.72 12.90
N VAL A 78 -4.58 28.50 12.75
CA VAL A 78 -5.54 28.60 13.86
C VAL A 78 -5.22 27.56 14.95
N ALA A 79 -4.67 26.41 14.56
CA ALA A 79 -4.20 25.35 15.45
C ALA A 79 -2.73 25.02 15.12
N PRO A 80 -1.75 25.77 15.67
CA PRO A 80 -0.33 25.60 15.35
C PRO A 80 0.20 24.21 15.70
N ASP A 81 -0.24 23.63 16.81
CA ASP A 81 0.22 22.32 17.29
C ASP A 81 -0.11 21.20 16.29
N VAL A 82 -1.26 21.27 15.63
CA VAL A 82 -1.65 20.30 14.60
C VAL A 82 -0.70 20.37 13.41
N ALA A 83 -0.34 21.58 12.97
CA ALA A 83 0.61 21.77 11.86
C ALA A 83 2.01 21.22 12.20
N VAL A 84 2.44 21.37 13.46
CA VAL A 84 3.72 20.81 13.94
C VAL A 84 3.68 19.29 13.94
N LEU A 85 2.62 18.67 14.50
CA LEU A 85 2.48 17.20 14.50
C LEU A 85 2.45 16.62 13.08
N GLU A 86 1.77 17.29 12.15
CA GLU A 86 1.75 16.89 10.74
C GLU A 86 3.13 17.00 10.07
N ALA A 87 3.91 18.02 10.44
CA ALA A 87 5.30 18.14 10.00
C ALA A 87 6.18 17.03 10.56
N GLU A 88 6.07 16.70 11.85
CA GLU A 88 6.83 15.60 12.47
C GLU A 88 6.58 14.29 11.73
N ARG A 89 5.31 13.98 11.43
CA ARG A 89 4.93 12.78 10.65
C ARG A 89 5.55 12.80 9.25
N THR A 90 5.47 13.92 8.56
CA THR A 90 5.99 14.04 7.18
C THR A 90 7.52 13.93 7.15
N LEU A 91 8.20 14.54 8.12
CA LEU A 91 9.66 14.44 8.26
C LEU A 91 10.09 13.04 8.66
N LEU A 92 9.30 12.32 9.47
CA LEU A 92 9.54 10.91 9.78
C LEU A 92 9.48 10.06 8.51
N TYR A 93 8.50 10.29 7.63
CA TYR A 93 8.43 9.61 6.33
C TYR A 93 9.65 9.94 5.46
N ALA A 94 10.10 11.19 5.43
CA ALA A 94 11.30 11.59 4.72
C ALA A 94 12.56 10.89 5.27
N ALA A 95 12.70 10.81 6.60
CA ALA A 95 13.83 10.18 7.27
C ALA A 95 13.87 8.67 7.03
N VAL A 96 12.74 7.97 7.17
CA VAL A 96 12.65 6.52 6.90
C VAL A 96 12.93 6.23 5.42
N ALA A 97 12.33 6.98 4.50
CA ALA A 97 12.56 6.82 3.07
C ALA A 97 14.03 7.11 2.69
N GLY A 98 14.57 8.23 3.15
CA GLY A 98 15.97 8.62 2.92
C GLY A 98 16.94 7.60 3.49
N GLY A 99 16.72 7.17 4.73
CA GLY A 99 17.54 6.17 5.42
C GLY A 99 17.54 4.83 4.67
N ALA A 100 16.36 4.35 4.24
CA ALA A 100 16.27 3.13 3.44
C ALA A 100 17.00 3.25 2.09
N LEU A 101 16.86 4.40 1.40
CA LEU A 101 17.52 4.64 0.11
C LEU A 101 19.03 4.82 0.22
N LEU A 102 19.53 5.30 1.36
CA LEU A 102 20.96 5.40 1.65
C LEU A 102 21.55 4.05 2.09
N ALA A 103 20.83 3.30 2.93
CA ALA A 103 21.29 2.05 3.50
C ALA A 103 21.24 0.88 2.52
N VAL A 104 20.36 0.92 1.51
CA VAL A 104 20.20 -0.16 0.52
C VAL A 104 20.83 0.24 -0.81
N PRO A 105 21.90 -0.44 -1.27
CA PRO A 105 22.51 -0.18 -2.57
C PRO A 105 21.50 -0.30 -3.72
N ARG A 106 21.65 0.50 -4.77
CA ARG A 106 20.74 0.49 -5.94
C ARG A 106 20.54 -0.90 -6.56
N GLY A 107 21.61 -1.70 -6.61
CA GLY A 107 21.58 -3.08 -7.10
C GLY A 107 20.70 -4.03 -6.28
N ARG A 108 20.26 -3.63 -5.08
CA ARG A 108 19.38 -4.39 -4.17
C ARG A 108 17.99 -3.77 -4.03
N SER A 109 17.60 -2.86 -4.94
CA SER A 109 16.27 -2.26 -4.90
C SER A 109 15.11 -3.27 -5.00
N SER A 110 15.33 -4.43 -5.64
CA SER A 110 14.37 -5.54 -5.67
C SER A 110 14.18 -6.19 -4.30
N GLU A 111 15.25 -6.28 -3.49
CA GLU A 111 15.20 -6.81 -2.12
C GLU A 111 14.36 -5.88 -1.24
N LEU A 112 14.57 -4.55 -1.34
CA LEU A 112 13.77 -3.58 -0.60
C LEU A 112 12.30 -3.61 -1.00
N ARG A 113 11.99 -3.69 -2.31
CA ARG A 113 10.61 -3.86 -2.79
C ARG A 113 9.95 -5.12 -2.22
N LEU A 114 10.68 -6.23 -2.21
CA LEU A 114 10.21 -7.49 -1.64
C LEU A 114 10.01 -7.37 -0.13
N ALA A 115 10.90 -6.69 0.58
CA ALA A 115 10.78 -6.44 2.02
C ALA A 115 9.49 -5.69 2.35
N VAL A 116 9.22 -4.60 1.64
CA VAL A 116 8.00 -3.80 1.83
C VAL A 116 6.76 -4.62 1.51
N LEU A 117 6.76 -5.33 0.37
CA LEU A 117 5.66 -6.21 -0.03
C LEU A 117 5.37 -7.30 1.02
N LEU A 118 6.39 -7.94 1.56
CA LEU A 118 6.21 -9.00 2.57
C LEU A 118 5.73 -8.41 3.90
N GLY A 119 6.25 -7.25 4.32
CA GLY A 119 5.82 -6.58 5.53
C GLY A 119 4.37 -6.11 5.47
N THR A 120 3.99 -5.40 4.40
CA THR A 120 2.60 -4.95 4.21
C THR A 120 1.67 -6.11 3.90
N GLY A 121 2.12 -7.11 3.14
CA GLY A 121 1.39 -8.35 2.89
C GLY A 121 1.07 -9.12 4.16
N ALA A 122 2.06 -9.31 5.04
CA ALA A 122 1.87 -9.94 6.34
C ALA A 122 0.87 -9.17 7.20
N ALA A 123 0.96 -7.83 7.25
CA ALA A 123 -0.01 -6.99 7.96
C ALA A 123 -1.43 -7.13 7.39
N THR A 124 -1.59 -7.17 6.06
CA THR A 124 -2.91 -7.38 5.44
C THR A 124 -3.50 -8.75 5.73
N CYS A 125 -2.71 -9.83 5.65
CA CYS A 125 -3.16 -11.17 5.99
C CYS A 125 -3.52 -11.27 7.48
N ALA A 126 -2.70 -10.70 8.36
CA ALA A 126 -2.98 -10.63 9.79
C ALA A 126 -4.29 -9.88 10.06
N GLY A 127 -4.49 -8.73 9.39
CA GLY A 127 -5.73 -7.95 9.49
C GLY A 127 -6.97 -8.75 9.08
N LEU A 128 -6.90 -9.52 7.98
CA LEU A 128 -7.98 -10.42 7.57
C LEU A 128 -8.27 -11.50 8.60
N VAL A 129 -7.22 -12.16 9.12
CA VAL A 129 -7.37 -13.21 10.13
C VAL A 129 -7.98 -12.66 11.41
N VAL A 130 -7.51 -11.50 11.87
CA VAL A 130 -8.06 -10.83 13.06
C VAL A 130 -9.52 -10.44 12.83
N HIS A 131 -9.81 -9.80 11.71
CA HIS A 131 -11.16 -9.36 11.37
C HIS A 131 -12.13 -10.55 11.25
N ALA A 132 -11.66 -11.66 10.70
CA ALA A 132 -12.47 -12.86 10.48
C ALA A 132 -12.63 -13.73 11.72
N LEU A 133 -11.69 -13.74 12.68
CA LEU A 133 -11.69 -14.75 13.76
C LEU A 133 -11.73 -14.16 15.18
N SER A 134 -11.59 -12.85 15.34
CA SER A 134 -11.50 -12.24 16.68
C SER A 134 -12.87 -11.86 17.23
N PRO A 135 -13.29 -12.42 18.38
CA PRO A 135 -14.54 -12.02 19.04
C PRO A 135 -14.38 -10.60 19.59
N GLY A 136 -14.84 -9.60 18.82
CA GLY A 136 -14.67 -8.18 19.13
C GLY A 136 -14.12 -7.32 17.99
N ALA A 137 -13.81 -7.91 16.83
CA ALA A 137 -13.55 -7.13 15.63
C ALA A 137 -14.77 -6.24 15.30
N PRO A 138 -14.59 -4.93 15.00
CA PRO A 138 -15.69 -4.07 14.62
C PRO A 138 -16.45 -4.64 13.42
N PRO A 139 -17.78 -4.78 13.48
CA PRO A 139 -18.55 -5.28 12.35
C PRO A 139 -18.49 -4.30 11.17
N GLY A 140 -18.39 -4.84 9.97
CA GLY A 140 -18.52 -4.08 8.71
C GLY A 140 -17.31 -3.23 8.29
N ARG A 141 -16.26 -3.08 9.11
CA ARG A 141 -15.03 -2.37 8.71
C ARG A 141 -13.76 -2.96 9.30
N LEU A 142 -12.79 -3.22 8.43
CA LEU A 142 -11.48 -3.73 8.83
C LEU A 142 -10.53 -2.58 9.22
N GLU A 143 -10.10 -2.60 10.48
CA GLU A 143 -9.15 -1.62 11.05
C GLU A 143 -7.84 -2.27 11.54
N ALA A 144 -7.91 -3.54 11.92
CA ALA A 144 -6.77 -4.32 12.40
C ALA A 144 -5.73 -4.62 11.29
N PRO A 145 -4.46 -4.87 11.66
CA PRO A 145 -3.89 -4.76 13.00
C PRO A 145 -3.63 -3.31 13.43
N VAL A 146 -3.78 -2.35 12.51
CA VAL A 146 -3.37 -0.95 12.67
C VAL A 146 -4.26 -0.15 13.62
N GLY A 147 -5.52 -0.58 13.81
CA GLY A 147 -6.50 0.15 14.62
C GLY A 147 -7.12 1.37 13.94
N TYR A 148 -6.87 1.56 12.64
CA TYR A 148 -7.46 2.65 11.86
C TYR A 148 -7.66 2.27 10.40
N ALA A 149 -8.92 2.28 9.93
CA ALA A 149 -9.31 1.80 8.60
C ALA A 149 -8.52 2.46 7.46
N ASN A 150 -8.30 3.77 7.50
CA ASN A 150 -7.58 4.46 6.42
C ASN A 150 -6.10 4.05 6.36
N ALA A 151 -5.46 3.83 7.50
CA ALA A 151 -4.08 3.39 7.54
C ALA A 151 -3.95 1.92 7.09
N ALA A 152 -4.85 1.04 7.53
CA ALA A 152 -4.96 -0.32 7.02
C ALA A 152 -5.20 -0.33 5.49
N GLY A 153 -6.06 0.56 4.98
CA GLY A 153 -6.32 0.74 3.56
C GLY A 153 -5.07 1.16 2.78
N ILE A 154 -4.26 2.10 3.28
CA ILE A 154 -3.01 2.50 2.63
C ILE A 154 -1.95 1.38 2.65
N LEU A 155 -1.86 0.59 3.72
CA LEU A 155 -1.01 -0.60 3.74
C LEU A 155 -1.47 -1.62 2.69
N ALA A 156 -2.77 -1.83 2.57
CA ALA A 156 -3.38 -2.70 1.58
C ALA A 156 -3.11 -2.21 0.14
N VAL A 157 -3.27 -0.92 -0.13
CA VAL A 157 -2.88 -0.31 -1.42
C VAL A 157 -1.40 -0.52 -1.70
N THR A 158 -0.54 -0.35 -0.70
CA THR A 158 0.91 -0.53 -0.86
C THR A 158 1.24 -1.98 -1.22
N ALA A 159 0.68 -2.96 -0.50
CA ALA A 159 0.82 -4.39 -0.82
C ALA A 159 0.27 -4.72 -2.21
N LEU A 160 -0.91 -4.20 -2.57
CA LEU A 160 -1.57 -4.42 -3.86
C LEU A 160 -0.73 -3.89 -5.02
N LEU A 161 -0.28 -2.64 -4.95
CA LEU A 161 0.49 -2.00 -6.02
C LEU A 161 1.88 -2.62 -6.17
N LEU A 162 2.57 -2.90 -5.06
CA LEU A 162 3.86 -3.59 -5.12
C LEU A 162 3.71 -5.03 -5.60
N GLY A 163 2.65 -5.71 -5.19
CA GLY A 163 2.31 -7.07 -5.61
C GLY A 163 2.10 -7.14 -7.12
N LEU A 164 1.17 -6.32 -7.63
CA LEU A 164 0.84 -6.25 -9.05
C LEU A 164 2.01 -5.75 -9.92
N GLY A 165 2.70 -4.71 -9.48
CA GLY A 165 3.87 -4.18 -10.19
C GLY A 165 5.01 -5.20 -10.28
N SER A 166 5.28 -5.91 -9.17
CA SER A 166 6.31 -6.97 -9.14
C SER A 166 5.87 -8.20 -9.92
N ALA A 167 4.58 -8.55 -9.94
CA ALA A 167 4.05 -9.62 -10.76
C ALA A 167 4.21 -9.35 -12.27
N GLY A 168 4.14 -8.08 -12.69
CA GLY A 168 4.40 -7.68 -14.07
C GLY A 168 5.90 -7.63 -14.43
N ALA A 169 6.75 -7.22 -13.48
CA ALA A 169 8.16 -6.88 -13.74
C ALA A 169 9.19 -7.96 -13.37
N GLU A 170 8.97 -8.69 -12.28
CA GLU A 170 9.94 -9.63 -11.71
C GLU A 170 9.84 -11.03 -12.34
N ARG A 171 10.73 -11.93 -11.92
CA ARG A 171 10.83 -13.30 -12.45
C ARG A 171 10.73 -14.36 -11.34
N GLY A 172 10.40 -15.58 -11.75
CA GLY A 172 10.40 -16.76 -10.88
C GLY A 172 9.46 -16.62 -9.67
N THR A 173 9.92 -17.10 -8.52
CA THR A 173 9.14 -17.16 -7.27
C THR A 173 8.73 -15.78 -6.76
N GLN A 174 9.58 -14.76 -6.91
CA GLN A 174 9.25 -13.40 -6.45
C GLN A 174 8.01 -12.85 -7.16
N ARG A 175 7.91 -13.08 -8.47
CA ARG A 175 6.74 -12.69 -9.27
C ARG A 175 5.47 -13.39 -8.78
N ALA A 176 5.56 -14.69 -8.54
CA ALA A 176 4.42 -15.51 -8.15
C ALA A 176 3.96 -15.20 -6.72
N LEU A 177 4.88 -14.96 -5.78
CA LEU A 177 4.56 -14.50 -4.42
C LEU A 177 3.91 -13.11 -4.43
N ALA A 178 4.40 -12.20 -5.27
CA ALA A 178 3.81 -10.87 -5.40
C ALA A 178 2.38 -10.89 -5.92
N ALA A 179 2.10 -11.77 -6.89
CA ALA A 179 0.75 -12.03 -7.38
C ALA A 179 -0.15 -12.67 -6.32
N CYS A 180 0.39 -13.57 -5.49
CA CYS A 180 -0.36 -14.19 -4.40
C CYS A 180 -0.78 -13.14 -3.34
N VAL A 181 0.17 -12.29 -2.91
CA VAL A 181 -0.06 -11.27 -1.87
C VAL A 181 -1.03 -10.16 -2.31
N SER A 182 -1.14 -9.89 -3.61
CA SER A 182 -2.07 -8.85 -4.09
C SER A 182 -3.54 -9.17 -3.83
N VAL A 183 -3.89 -10.46 -3.71
CA VAL A 183 -5.26 -10.92 -3.47
C VAL A 183 -5.79 -10.54 -2.08
N PRO A 184 -5.16 -10.95 -0.97
CA PRO A 184 -5.60 -10.51 0.36
C PRO A 184 -5.51 -8.99 0.51
N ALA A 185 -4.54 -8.34 -0.13
CA ALA A 185 -4.44 -6.88 -0.13
C ALA A 185 -5.67 -6.20 -0.76
N ALA A 186 -6.18 -6.71 -1.89
CA ALA A 186 -7.40 -6.18 -2.50
C ALA A 186 -8.65 -6.40 -1.64
N ALA A 187 -8.75 -7.57 -0.98
CA ALA A 187 -9.84 -7.85 -0.04
C ALA A 187 -9.81 -6.91 1.17
N VAL A 188 -8.63 -6.70 1.77
CA VAL A 188 -8.47 -5.74 2.88
C VAL A 188 -8.84 -4.33 2.44
N LEU A 189 -8.36 -3.88 1.28
CA LEU A 189 -8.69 -2.55 0.77
C LEU A 189 -10.22 -2.36 0.67
N ALA A 190 -10.93 -3.36 0.14
CA ALA A 190 -12.38 -3.34 0.06
C ALA A 190 -13.04 -3.28 1.45
N LEU A 191 -12.58 -4.09 2.41
CA LEU A 191 -13.11 -4.12 3.77
C LEU A 191 -12.79 -2.90 4.62
N THR A 192 -11.78 -2.12 4.26
CA THR A 192 -11.48 -0.87 4.98
C THR A 192 -12.51 0.21 4.72
N LEU A 193 -13.26 0.11 3.62
CA LEU A 193 -14.21 1.13 3.15
C LEU A 193 -13.58 2.54 3.05
N SER A 194 -12.24 2.61 2.93
CA SER A 194 -11.50 3.87 2.94
C SER A 194 -11.53 4.52 1.56
N ARG A 195 -12.35 5.56 1.39
CA ARG A 195 -12.40 6.39 0.17
C ARG A 195 -11.02 6.92 -0.23
N GLY A 196 -10.24 7.40 0.75
CA GLY A 196 -8.89 7.91 0.54
C GLY A 196 -7.92 6.83 0.04
N ALA A 197 -7.98 5.63 0.60
CA ALA A 197 -7.17 4.51 0.12
C ALA A 197 -7.61 4.04 -1.27
N LEU A 198 -8.91 3.99 -1.56
CA LEU A 198 -9.41 3.66 -2.91
C LEU A 198 -8.89 4.64 -3.96
N LEU A 199 -8.92 5.94 -3.67
CA LEU A 199 -8.37 6.97 -4.55
C LEU A 199 -6.85 6.79 -4.74
N ALA A 200 -6.11 6.58 -3.66
CA ALA A 200 -4.67 6.32 -3.72
C ALA A 200 -4.35 5.06 -4.55
N GLY A 201 -5.13 3.99 -4.39
CA GLY A 201 -5.04 2.76 -5.16
C GLY A 201 -5.30 2.98 -6.65
N ALA A 202 -6.36 3.71 -7.00
CA ALA A 202 -6.71 4.03 -8.37
C ALA A 202 -5.60 4.85 -9.07
N LEU A 203 -5.09 5.88 -8.40
CA LEU A 203 -3.97 6.69 -8.91
C LEU A 203 -2.70 5.85 -9.06
N GLY A 204 -2.41 4.97 -8.10
CA GLY A 204 -1.27 4.06 -8.15
C GLY A 204 -1.36 3.06 -9.29
N LEU A 205 -2.53 2.47 -9.52
CA LEU A 205 -2.79 1.56 -10.65
C LEU A 205 -2.61 2.28 -11.99
N ALA A 206 -3.13 3.51 -12.11
CA ALA A 206 -2.90 4.34 -13.28
C ALA A 206 -1.41 4.58 -13.52
N MET A 207 -0.65 4.89 -12.47
CA MET A 207 0.80 5.06 -12.57
C MET A 207 1.52 3.77 -12.97
N LEU A 208 1.11 2.61 -12.47
CA LEU A 208 1.68 1.32 -12.89
C LEU A 208 1.48 1.08 -14.38
N VAL A 209 0.30 1.41 -14.92
CA VAL A 209 0.00 1.25 -16.35
C VAL A 209 0.77 2.24 -17.21
N VAL A 210 0.80 3.52 -16.81
CA VAL A 210 1.53 4.59 -17.52
C VAL A 210 3.03 4.29 -17.57
N THR A 211 3.61 3.88 -16.44
CA THR A 211 5.05 3.61 -16.30
C THR A 211 5.47 2.23 -16.79
N GLY A 212 4.50 1.33 -16.97
CA GLY A 212 4.70 0.00 -17.56
C GLY A 212 5.38 0.08 -18.92
N ARG A 213 6.55 -0.55 -19.06
CA ARG A 213 7.43 -0.35 -20.22
C ARG A 213 7.02 -1.13 -21.48
N SER A 214 6.15 -2.13 -21.36
CA SER A 214 5.78 -3.01 -22.48
C SER A 214 4.32 -3.44 -22.45
N VAL A 215 3.78 -3.83 -23.61
CA VAL A 215 2.45 -4.46 -23.70
C VAL A 215 2.41 -5.76 -22.90
N ASN A 216 3.50 -6.53 -22.89
CA ASN A 216 3.60 -7.76 -22.09
C ASN A 216 3.47 -7.49 -20.59
N TYR A 217 3.99 -6.36 -20.10
CA TYR A 217 3.78 -5.93 -18.72
C TYR A 217 2.30 -5.64 -18.46
N ALA A 218 1.63 -4.90 -19.34
CA ALA A 218 0.22 -4.56 -19.20
C ALA A 218 -0.69 -5.80 -19.25
N VAL A 219 -0.42 -6.76 -20.14
CA VAL A 219 -1.18 -8.02 -20.22
C VAL A 219 -1.00 -8.85 -18.95
N ARG A 220 0.24 -9.03 -18.48
CA ARG A 220 0.50 -9.75 -17.23
C ARG A 220 -0.17 -9.07 -16.04
N LEU A 221 -0.07 -7.74 -15.97
CA LEU A 221 -0.74 -6.94 -14.95
C LEU A 221 -2.25 -7.19 -14.97
N GLY A 222 -2.88 -7.16 -16.14
CA GLY A 222 -4.30 -7.43 -16.31
C GLY A 222 -4.70 -8.83 -15.85
N VAL A 223 -3.98 -9.87 -16.30
CA VAL A 223 -4.26 -11.26 -15.93
C VAL A 223 -4.11 -11.50 -14.43
N VAL A 224 -3.05 -10.97 -13.82
CA VAL A 224 -2.78 -11.13 -12.38
C VAL A 224 -3.70 -10.25 -11.52
N ALA A 225 -4.24 -9.16 -12.07
CA ALA A 225 -5.21 -8.34 -11.36
C ALA A 225 -6.58 -9.03 -11.23
N LEU A 226 -6.94 -9.99 -12.10
CA LEU A 226 -8.25 -10.64 -12.09
C LEU A 226 -8.60 -11.31 -10.75
N PRO A 227 -7.74 -12.17 -10.14
CA PRO A 227 -8.05 -12.74 -8.83
C PRO A 227 -8.16 -11.71 -7.71
N SER A 228 -7.40 -10.61 -7.80
CA SER A 228 -7.45 -9.52 -6.82
C SER A 228 -8.77 -8.74 -6.92
N ALA A 229 -9.22 -8.47 -8.14
CA ALA A 229 -10.53 -7.86 -8.41
C ALA A 229 -11.68 -8.78 -7.96
N ALA A 230 -11.59 -10.09 -8.25
CA ALA A 230 -12.57 -11.07 -7.80
C ALA A 230 -12.66 -11.13 -6.27
N ALA A 231 -11.53 -11.08 -5.56
CA ALA A 231 -11.51 -11.04 -4.10
C ALA A 231 -12.20 -9.79 -3.55
N ALA A 232 -11.90 -8.61 -4.10
CA ALA A 232 -12.56 -7.36 -3.67
C ALA A 232 -14.08 -7.41 -3.91
N VAL A 233 -14.52 -7.85 -5.10
CA VAL A 233 -15.95 -7.95 -5.43
C VAL A 233 -16.65 -8.98 -4.53
N ALA A 234 -16.04 -10.15 -4.33
CA ALA A 234 -16.67 -11.21 -3.56
C ALA A 234 -16.90 -10.81 -2.10
N VAL A 235 -15.94 -10.07 -1.52
CA VAL A 235 -16.06 -9.59 -0.14
C VAL A 235 -17.07 -8.44 -0.02
N LEU A 236 -17.15 -7.52 -0.99
CA LEU A 236 -18.17 -6.46 -0.99
C LEU A 236 -19.58 -7.01 -1.23
N ALA A 237 -19.74 -8.01 -2.09
CA ALA A 237 -21.04 -8.58 -2.44
C ALA A 237 -21.55 -9.58 -1.39
N GLY A 238 -20.65 -10.32 -0.75
CA GLY A 238 -20.99 -11.38 0.20
C GLY A 238 -21.30 -10.86 1.61
N ASP A 239 -20.90 -9.63 1.92
CA ASP A 239 -20.91 -9.04 3.28
C ASP A 239 -20.52 -10.04 4.39
N PRO A 240 -19.41 -10.77 4.22
CA PRO A 240 -19.19 -12.03 4.93
C PRO A 240 -18.86 -11.87 6.42
N PHE A 241 -18.48 -10.67 6.84
CA PHE A 241 -18.00 -10.36 8.19
C PHE A 241 -18.97 -9.48 8.99
N SER A 242 -20.19 -9.26 8.48
CA SER A 242 -21.21 -8.45 9.16
C SER A 242 -22.22 -9.27 9.96
N ARG A 243 -22.16 -10.61 9.89
CA ARG A 243 -23.12 -11.51 10.53
C ARG A 243 -22.49 -12.27 11.70
N PRO A 244 -22.84 -11.97 12.97
CA PRO A 244 -22.21 -12.53 14.16
C PRO A 244 -22.46 -14.03 14.39
N GLU A 245 -23.38 -14.67 13.66
CA GLU A 245 -23.78 -16.08 13.88
C GLU A 245 -23.05 -17.09 12.99
N ALA A 246 -22.02 -16.68 12.23
CA ALA A 246 -21.49 -17.47 11.12
C ALA A 246 -19.97 -17.73 11.17
N ALA A 247 -19.42 -18.18 12.31
CA ALA A 247 -17.99 -18.54 12.42
C ALA A 247 -17.51 -19.54 11.34
N GLY A 248 -18.40 -20.40 10.83
CA GLY A 248 -18.08 -21.30 9.71
C GLY A 248 -17.96 -20.60 8.35
N THR A 249 -18.66 -19.48 8.16
CA THR A 249 -18.63 -18.69 6.93
C THR A 249 -17.34 -17.89 6.81
N GLU A 250 -16.83 -17.35 7.92
CA GLU A 250 -15.57 -16.58 7.96
C GLU A 250 -14.36 -17.41 7.50
N LEU A 251 -14.24 -18.65 7.99
CA LEU A 251 -13.21 -19.60 7.55
C LEU A 251 -13.35 -19.97 6.07
N ALA A 252 -14.58 -20.13 5.57
CA ALA A 252 -14.82 -20.40 4.15
C ALA A 252 -14.34 -19.24 3.28
N TRP A 253 -14.53 -17.99 3.71
CA TRP A 253 -14.04 -16.82 2.99
C TRP A 253 -12.52 -16.70 3.01
N LEU A 254 -11.87 -16.99 4.14
CA LEU A 254 -10.41 -17.08 4.18
C LEU A 254 -9.90 -18.17 3.22
N ALA A 255 -10.58 -19.31 3.12
CA ALA A 255 -10.25 -20.36 2.16
C ALA A 255 -10.43 -19.92 0.70
N VAL A 256 -11.52 -19.20 0.38
CA VAL A 256 -11.76 -18.62 -0.95
C VAL A 256 -10.66 -17.63 -1.32
N LEU A 257 -10.29 -16.72 -0.41
CA LEU A 257 -9.20 -15.77 -0.62
C LEU A 257 -7.85 -16.48 -0.82
N GLY A 258 -7.60 -17.53 -0.03
CA GLY A 258 -6.41 -18.39 -0.20
C GLY A 258 -6.38 -19.07 -1.58
N ALA A 259 -7.50 -19.63 -2.02
CA ALA A 259 -7.63 -20.25 -3.34
C ALA A 259 -7.40 -19.25 -4.48
N LEU A 260 -7.95 -18.03 -4.38
CA LEU A 260 -7.70 -16.95 -5.33
C LEU A 260 -6.22 -16.51 -5.33
N GLY A 261 -5.57 -16.48 -4.16
CA GLY A 261 -4.14 -16.23 -4.02
C GLY A 261 -3.29 -17.28 -4.75
N ILE A 262 -3.60 -18.57 -4.56
CA ILE A 262 -2.96 -19.69 -5.25
C ILE A 262 -3.20 -19.59 -6.77
N ALA A 263 -4.42 -19.29 -7.21
CA ALA A 263 -4.73 -19.09 -8.62
C ALA A 263 -3.89 -17.95 -9.22
N SER A 264 -3.76 -16.82 -8.50
CA SER A 264 -2.91 -15.69 -8.90
C SER A 264 -1.43 -16.08 -9.00
N PHE A 265 -0.92 -16.86 -8.04
CA PHE A 265 0.43 -17.42 -8.08
C PHE A 265 0.68 -18.28 -9.33
N LEU A 266 -0.26 -19.18 -9.64
CA LEU A 266 -0.18 -20.08 -10.79
C LEU A 266 -0.27 -19.30 -12.12
N LEU A 267 -1.18 -18.34 -12.24
CA LEU A 267 -1.30 -17.46 -13.40
C LEU A 267 -0.02 -16.65 -13.64
N ALA A 268 0.55 -16.07 -12.59
CA ALA A 268 1.82 -15.35 -12.67
C ALA A 268 2.99 -16.27 -13.07
N SER A 269 2.97 -17.53 -12.64
CA SER A 269 3.96 -18.52 -13.04
C SER A 269 3.81 -18.92 -14.51
N TRP A 270 2.57 -19.19 -14.95
CA TRP A 270 2.24 -19.62 -16.31
C TRP A 270 2.48 -18.52 -17.35
N THR A 271 2.06 -17.28 -17.08
CA THR A 271 2.24 -16.14 -18.02
C THR A 271 3.72 -15.83 -18.33
N SER A 272 4.64 -16.35 -17.53
CA SER A 272 6.07 -16.23 -17.82
C SER A 272 6.60 -17.15 -18.89
N ALA A 273 5.88 -18.23 -19.18
CA ALA A 273 6.16 -19.15 -20.28
C ALA A 273 5.63 -18.63 -21.62
N LEU A 274 4.73 -17.63 -21.62
CA LEU A 274 4.12 -17.11 -22.84
C LEU A 274 5.02 -16.06 -23.51
N ALA A 275 5.51 -16.38 -24.71
CA ALA A 275 6.06 -15.41 -25.63
C ALA A 275 4.93 -14.61 -26.30
N LEU A 276 4.47 -13.55 -25.63
CA LEU A 276 3.42 -12.69 -26.20
C LEU A 276 3.97 -11.86 -27.37
N PRO A 277 3.33 -11.88 -28.55
CA PRO A 277 3.74 -11.09 -29.71
C PRO A 277 3.65 -9.59 -29.39
N SER A 278 4.61 -8.81 -29.92
CA SER A 278 4.63 -7.36 -29.68
C SER A 278 3.50 -6.68 -30.45
N ILE A 279 2.37 -6.43 -29.80
CA ILE A 279 1.28 -5.65 -30.40
C ILE A 279 1.68 -4.17 -30.37
N ARG A 280 2.01 -3.60 -31.53
CA ARG A 280 2.19 -2.14 -31.68
C ARG A 280 0.81 -1.47 -31.64
N GLY A 281 0.62 -0.47 -30.77
CA GLY A 281 -0.59 0.38 -30.73
C GLY A 281 -1.53 0.18 -29.53
N GLY A 282 -1.61 -1.01 -28.93
CA GLY A 282 -2.56 -1.30 -27.83
C GLY A 282 -2.29 -0.52 -26.53
N ARG A 283 -1.05 -0.08 -26.30
CA ARG A 283 -0.66 0.59 -25.05
C ARG A 283 -1.34 1.94 -24.85
N ALA A 284 -1.53 2.72 -25.91
CA ALA A 284 -2.16 4.04 -25.80
C ALA A 284 -3.63 3.91 -25.35
N ALA A 285 -4.37 2.96 -25.94
CA ALA A 285 -5.76 2.69 -25.56
C ALA A 285 -5.89 2.17 -24.12
N VAL A 286 -5.04 1.22 -23.71
CA VAL A 286 -5.03 0.70 -22.32
C VAL A 286 -4.69 1.81 -21.32
N THR A 287 -3.69 2.63 -21.64
CA THR A 287 -3.30 3.75 -20.75
C THR A 287 -4.42 4.78 -20.65
N ALA A 288 -5.03 5.16 -21.77
CA ALA A 288 -6.14 6.11 -21.81
C ALA A 288 -7.36 5.59 -21.01
N GLY A 289 -7.72 4.31 -21.19
CA GLY A 289 -8.83 3.70 -20.46
C GLY A 289 -8.59 3.67 -18.94
N VAL A 290 -7.39 3.33 -18.49
CA VAL A 290 -7.06 3.29 -17.06
C VAL A 290 -7.00 4.70 -16.46
N VAL A 291 -6.43 5.67 -17.18
CA VAL A 291 -6.39 7.07 -16.73
C VAL A 291 -7.81 7.64 -16.63
N ALA A 292 -8.67 7.36 -17.61
CA ALA A 292 -10.08 7.77 -17.58
C ALA A 292 -10.82 7.14 -16.39
N ALA A 293 -10.63 5.85 -16.13
CA ALA A 293 -11.23 5.18 -14.97
C ALA A 293 -10.76 5.79 -13.63
N ALA A 294 -9.46 6.07 -13.48
CA ALA A 294 -8.94 6.71 -12.27
C ALA A 294 -9.49 8.14 -12.09
N ALA A 295 -9.60 8.90 -13.17
CA ALA A 295 -10.20 10.24 -13.14
C ALA A 295 -11.68 10.19 -12.72
N LEU A 296 -12.46 9.25 -13.29
CA LEU A 296 -13.86 9.04 -12.93
C LEU A 296 -14.04 8.65 -11.46
N LEU A 297 -13.21 7.76 -10.93
CA LEU A 297 -13.22 7.39 -9.51
C LEU A 297 -12.89 8.58 -8.61
N THR A 298 -11.96 9.44 -9.03
CA THR A 298 -11.62 10.67 -8.31
C THR A 298 -12.80 11.64 -8.25
N VAL A 299 -13.47 11.84 -9.40
CA VAL A 299 -14.64 12.73 -9.49
C VAL A 299 -15.82 12.17 -8.70
N ALA A 300 -16.12 10.87 -8.82
CA ALA A 300 -17.19 10.23 -8.06
C ALA A 300 -16.96 10.34 -6.55
N GLY A 301 -15.72 10.09 -6.09
CA GLY A 301 -15.35 10.28 -4.68
C GLY A 301 -15.50 11.72 -4.20
N ALA A 302 -15.17 12.72 -5.04
CA ALA A 302 -15.34 14.13 -4.70
C ALA A 302 -16.82 14.53 -4.62
N LEU A 303 -17.67 14.02 -5.51
CA LEU A 303 -19.10 14.34 -5.54
C LEU A 303 -19.87 13.76 -4.34
N GLU A 304 -19.52 12.57 -3.86
CA GLU A 304 -20.12 12.00 -2.64
C GLU A 304 -19.81 12.83 -1.40
N VAL A 305 -18.59 13.38 -1.29
CA VAL A 305 -18.20 14.25 -0.16
C VAL A 305 -19.02 15.53 -0.12
N THR A 306 -19.40 16.07 -1.27
CA THR A 306 -20.28 17.25 -1.35
C THR A 306 -21.76 16.94 -1.13
N GLY A 307 -22.15 15.66 -1.18
CA GLY A 307 -23.54 15.22 -1.04
C GLY A 307 -23.97 14.86 0.38
N GLU A 308 -23.05 14.81 1.35
CA GLU A 308 -23.41 14.65 2.76
C GLU A 308 -24.16 15.90 3.24
N ALA A 309 -25.46 15.74 3.51
CA ALA A 309 -26.29 16.79 4.08
C ALA A 309 -25.66 17.29 5.38
N PRO A 310 -25.67 18.62 5.64
CA PRO A 310 -25.14 19.15 6.89
C PRO A 310 -25.80 18.43 8.07
N PRO A 311 -25.04 18.11 9.14
CA PRO A 311 -25.61 17.47 10.31
C PRO A 311 -26.78 18.31 10.83
N PRO A 312 -27.87 17.67 11.29
CA PRO A 312 -29.02 18.40 11.80
C PRO A 312 -28.54 19.35 12.90
N ALA A 313 -28.97 20.61 12.82
CA ALA A 313 -28.59 21.63 13.79
C ALA A 313 -28.93 21.11 15.20
N VAL A 314 -27.91 21.02 16.06
CA VAL A 314 -28.09 20.69 17.46
C VAL A 314 -28.95 21.79 18.06
N GLN A 315 -30.21 21.47 18.37
CA GLN A 315 -31.08 22.38 19.12
C GLN A 315 -30.49 22.49 20.53
N GLN A 316 -29.94 23.67 20.84
CA GLN A 316 -29.54 24.07 22.19
C GLN A 316 -30.76 24.54 22.97
#